data_AF-A0AB32UYX8-F1
#
_entry.id   AF-A0AB32UYX8-F1
#
_cell.length_a   1.000
_cell.length_b   1.000
_cell.length_c   1.000
_cell.angle_alpha   90.00
_cell.angle_beta   90.00
_cell.angle_gamma   90.00
#
_symmetry.space_group_name_H-M   'P 1'
#
loop_
_entity.id
_entity.type
_entity.pdbx_description
1 polymer ?
#
loop_
_entity_poly.entity_id
_entity_poly.type
_entity_poly.pdbx_seq_one_letter_code
_entity_poly.pdbx_strand_id
1 'polypeptide(L)'
;MVSLGRSKNMSPFTAALNSRLLPRERQKRGKLKKQGSSMMRGLTAQMEEVTSEQERRKEEQRQLKDKLKAIEAKCDQLRKETAIVIQQSASTQIRLALMFEILRARENRDFTKAAQLAQSLRELIMKQKA
;
A
#
# COMPACT_ATOMS: atom_id res chain seq x y z
N MET A 1 -60.08 2.96 -66.57
CA MET A 1 -60.71 4.15 -65.96
C MET A 1 -60.89 3.80 -64.49
N VAL A 2 -60.24 4.42 -63.50
CA VAL A 2 -60.41 5.82 -63.10
C VAL A 2 -59.09 6.41 -62.60
N SER A 3 -58.86 7.58 -63.15
CA SER A 3 -57.84 8.58 -62.87
C SER A 3 -57.77 9.13 -61.44
N LEU A 4 -56.55 9.61 -61.14
CA LEU A 4 -56.21 10.83 -60.40
C LEU A 4 -56.37 10.86 -58.86
N GLY A 5 -55.28 11.27 -58.20
CA GLY A 5 -55.33 11.69 -56.80
C GLY A 5 -54.02 12.02 -56.08
N ARG A 6 -52.87 12.23 -56.76
CA ARG A 6 -51.73 12.89 -56.09
C ARG A 6 -52.04 14.38 -55.98
N SER A 7 -52.68 14.78 -54.87
CA SER A 7 -52.81 16.18 -54.49
C SER A 7 -51.42 16.75 -54.20
N LYS A 8 -50.80 17.31 -55.24
CA LYS A 8 -49.60 18.15 -55.16
C LYS A 8 -50.01 19.62 -55.21
N ASN A 9 -50.91 20.03 -54.32
CA ASN A 9 -51.21 21.44 -54.13
C ASN A 9 -50.84 21.83 -52.71
N MET A 10 -49.56 21.67 -52.35
CA MET A 10 -49.01 22.46 -51.25
C MET A 10 -48.82 23.88 -51.77
N SER A 11 -49.49 24.85 -51.16
CA SER A 11 -49.39 26.24 -51.60
C SER A 11 -47.91 26.65 -51.58
N PRO A 12 -47.46 27.50 -52.52
CA PRO A 12 -46.07 27.98 -52.53
C PRO A 12 -45.68 28.61 -51.19
N PHE A 13 -46.65 29.14 -50.45
CA PHE A 13 -46.50 29.64 -49.09
C PHE A 13 -46.13 28.54 -48.08
N THR A 14 -46.79 27.37 -48.13
CA THR A 14 -46.46 26.21 -47.27
C THR A 14 -45.14 25.52 -47.64
N ALA A 15 -44.79 25.46 -48.93
CA ALA A 15 -43.51 24.91 -49.38
C ALA A 15 -42.32 25.78 -48.93
N ALA A 16 -42.47 27.11 -48.96
CA ALA A 16 -41.44 28.07 -48.53
C ALA A 16 -41.26 28.15 -47.00
N LEU A 17 -42.31 27.86 -46.22
CA LEU A 17 -42.24 27.73 -44.76
C LEU A 17 -41.56 26.42 -44.36
N ASN A 18 -41.93 25.30 -44.98
CA ASN A 18 -41.31 24.00 -44.72
C ASN A 18 -39.84 23.95 -45.16
N SER A 19 -39.47 24.59 -46.28
CA SER A 19 -38.08 24.67 -46.74
C SER A 19 -37.18 25.55 -45.86
N ARG A 20 -37.73 26.46 -45.03
CA ARG A 20 -36.99 27.24 -44.01
C ARG A 20 -36.91 26.54 -42.64
N LEU A 21 -37.91 25.73 -42.29
CA LEU A 21 -37.94 24.99 -41.03
C LEU A 21 -36.98 23.78 -41.03
N LEU A 22 -36.90 23.04 -42.14
CA LEU A 22 -36.04 21.85 -42.26
C LEU A 22 -34.53 22.14 -42.13
N PRO A 23 -33.96 23.21 -42.74
CA PRO A 23 -32.56 23.57 -42.55
C PRO A 23 -32.26 23.97 -41.11
N ARG A 24 -33.18 24.67 -40.43
CA ARG A 24 -33.04 25.08 -39.03
C ARG A 24 -33.02 23.87 -38.10
N GLU A 25 -33.87 22.87 -38.33
CA GLU A 25 -33.85 21.62 -37.58
C GLU A 25 -32.61 20.77 -37.85
N ARG A 26 -32.17 20.67 -39.11
CA ARG A 26 -30.92 19.99 -39.48
C ARG A 26 -29.70 20.66 -38.85
N GLN A 27 -29.66 21.99 -38.83
CA GLN A 27 -28.58 22.76 -38.21
C GLN A 27 -28.60 22.62 -36.67
N LYS A 28 -29.78 22.61 -36.04
CA LYS A 28 -29.94 22.29 -34.61
C LYS A 28 -29.45 20.87 -34.27
N ARG A 29 -29.84 19.86 -35.07
CA ARG A 29 -29.37 18.47 -34.93
C ARG A 29 -27.85 18.35 -35.12
N GLY A 30 -27.28 19.07 -36.07
CA GLY A 30 -25.83 19.13 -36.28
C GLY A 30 -25.07 19.75 -35.10
N LYS A 31 -25.60 20.81 -34.50
CA LYS A 31 -25.03 21.43 -33.28
C LYS A 31 -25.08 20.47 -32.08
N LEU A 32 -26.22 19.81 -31.84
CA LEU A 32 -26.38 18.81 -30.77
C LEU A 32 -25.41 17.63 -30.94
N LYS A 33 -25.26 17.11 -32.18
CA LYS A 33 -24.28 16.04 -32.46
C LYS A 33 -22.84 16.48 -32.19
N LYS A 34 -22.46 17.69 -32.57
CA LYS A 34 -21.13 18.25 -32.29
C LYS A 34 -20.88 18.42 -30.79
N GLN A 35 -21.89 18.89 -30.05
CA GLN A 35 -21.82 19.02 -28.60
C GLN A 35 -21.66 17.66 -27.91
N GLY A 36 -22.47 16.66 -28.30
CA GLY A 36 -22.34 15.28 -27.80
C GLY A 36 -20.97 14.67 -28.11
N SER A 37 -20.47 14.84 -29.34
CA SER A 37 -19.14 14.38 -29.74
C SER A 37 -18.02 15.07 -28.94
N SER A 38 -18.14 16.36 -28.66
CA SER A 38 -17.17 17.09 -27.84
C SER A 38 -17.16 16.60 -26.39
N MET A 39 -18.35 16.39 -25.81
CA MET A 39 -18.50 15.85 -24.46
C MET A 39 -17.91 14.44 -24.35
N MET A 40 -18.18 13.58 -25.34
CA MET A 40 -17.69 12.20 -25.37
C MET A 40 -16.16 12.14 -25.49
N ARG A 41 -15.54 13.05 -26.26
CA ARG A 41 -14.08 13.20 -26.30
C ARG A 41 -13.51 13.64 -24.95
N GLY A 42 -14.15 14.60 -24.29
CA GLY A 42 -13.74 15.05 -22.95
C GLY A 42 -13.82 13.92 -21.91
N LEU A 43 -14.89 13.13 -21.93
CA LEU A 43 -15.04 11.96 -21.06
C LEU A 43 -13.99 10.89 -21.36
N THR A 44 -13.68 10.64 -22.64
CA THR A 44 -12.66 9.65 -23.01
C THR A 44 -11.28 10.06 -22.51
N ALA A 45 -10.91 11.34 -22.67
CA ALA A 45 -9.64 11.87 -22.17
C ALA A 45 -9.53 11.79 -20.65
N GLN A 46 -10.61 12.12 -19.92
CA GLN A 46 -10.65 11.95 -18.46
C GLN A 46 -10.52 10.48 -18.03
N MET A 47 -11.17 9.56 -18.76
CA MET A 47 -11.04 8.13 -18.47
C MET A 47 -9.61 7.63 -18.71
N GLU A 48 -8.94 8.09 -19.77
CA GLU A 48 -7.54 7.76 -20.04
C GLU A 48 -6.61 8.29 -18.92
N GLU A 49 -6.82 9.54 -18.49
CA GLU A 49 -6.08 10.13 -17.37
C GLU A 49 -6.28 9.33 -16.08
N VAL A 50 -7.54 9.05 -15.69
CA VAL A 50 -7.85 8.26 -14.49
C VAL A 50 -7.23 6.86 -14.57
N THR A 51 -7.26 6.22 -15.74
CA THR A 51 -6.65 4.91 -15.93
C THR A 51 -5.14 4.98 -15.72
N SER A 52 -4.47 5.98 -16.28
CA SER A 52 -3.02 6.17 -16.13
C SER A 52 -2.63 6.40 -14.65
N GLU A 53 -3.41 7.22 -13.93
CA GLU A 53 -3.18 7.47 -12.52
C GLU A 53 -3.43 6.24 -11.66
N GLN A 54 -4.43 5.44 -12.01
CA GLN A 54 -4.73 4.20 -11.30
C GLN A 54 -3.59 3.20 -11.43
N GLU A 55 -3.00 3.06 -12.62
CA GLU A 55 -1.83 2.19 -12.82
C GLU A 55 -0.61 2.70 -12.06
N ARG A 56 -0.34 4.02 -12.08
CA ARG A 56 0.73 4.62 -11.24
C ARG A 56 0.51 4.31 -9.76
N ARG A 57 -0.71 4.49 -9.26
CA ARG A 57 -1.06 4.22 -7.86
C ARG A 57 -0.88 2.75 -7.49
N LYS A 58 -1.25 1.81 -8.38
CA LYS A 58 -1.04 0.37 -8.15
C LYS A 58 0.44 0.04 -8.01
N GLU A 59 1.28 0.60 -8.88
CA GLU A 59 2.72 0.38 -8.85
C GLU A 59 3.35 0.97 -7.58
N GLU A 60 2.97 2.19 -7.20
CA GLU A 60 3.41 2.80 -5.94
C GLU A 60 3.00 1.97 -4.73
N GLN A 61 1.76 1.45 -4.73
CA GLN A 61 1.28 0.58 -3.66
C GLN A 61 2.07 -0.73 -3.60
N ARG A 62 2.45 -1.31 -4.75
CA ARG A 62 3.29 -2.50 -4.81
C ARG A 62 4.66 -2.24 -4.20
N GLN A 63 5.31 -1.15 -4.59
CA GLN A 63 6.61 -0.75 -4.05
C GLN A 63 6.55 -0.49 -2.54
N LEU A 64 5.49 0.16 -2.06
CA LEU A 64 5.28 0.37 -0.62
C LEU A 64 5.13 -0.96 0.12
N LYS A 65 4.36 -1.92 -0.42
CA LYS A 65 4.22 -3.26 0.18
C LYS A 65 5.55 -3.99 0.26
N ASP A 66 6.37 -3.92 -0.79
CA ASP A 66 7.67 -4.58 -0.80
C ASP A 66 8.64 -3.94 0.21
N LYS A 67 8.62 -2.60 0.33
CA LYS A 67 9.40 -1.88 1.36
C LYS A 67 8.94 -2.26 2.78
N LEU A 68 7.63 -2.34 3.02
CA LEU A 68 7.09 -2.74 4.32
C LEU A 68 7.52 -4.17 4.70
N LYS A 69 7.42 -5.13 3.79
CA LYS A 69 7.90 -6.50 4.01
C LYS A 69 9.39 -6.54 4.37
N ALA A 70 10.21 -5.73 3.69
CA ALA A 70 11.63 -5.64 3.99
C ALA A 70 11.90 -5.04 5.39
N ILE A 71 11.09 -4.06 5.82
CA ILE A 71 11.14 -3.50 7.18
C ILE A 71 10.74 -4.55 8.20
N GLU A 72 9.63 -5.26 7.99
CA GLU A 72 9.14 -6.32 8.87
C GLU A 72 10.20 -7.41 9.08
N ALA A 73 10.83 -7.88 7.99
CA ALA A 73 11.91 -8.86 8.06
C ALA A 73 13.11 -8.36 8.89
N LYS A 74 13.51 -7.09 8.71
CA LYS A 74 14.57 -6.47 9.52
C LYS A 74 14.16 -6.35 10.98
N CYS A 75 12.92 -5.97 11.28
CA CYS A 75 12.42 -5.89 12.65
C CYS A 75 12.44 -7.26 13.33
N ASP A 76 12.05 -8.33 12.63
CA ASP A 76 12.10 -9.68 13.17
C ASP A 76 13.53 -10.16 13.42
N GLN A 77 14.48 -9.81 12.55
CA GLN A 77 15.89 -10.06 12.79
C GLN A 77 16.39 -9.30 14.03
N LEU A 78 16.10 -8.00 14.13
CA LEU A 78 16.49 -7.17 15.28
C LEU A 78 15.91 -7.70 16.60
N ARG A 79 14.67 -8.20 16.60
CA ARG A 79 14.08 -8.84 17.79
C ARG A 79 14.85 -10.08 18.22
N LYS A 80 15.26 -10.93 17.28
CA LYS A 80 16.06 -12.14 17.58
C LYS A 80 17.43 -11.77 18.12
N GLU A 81 18.13 -10.84 17.47
CA GLU A 81 19.44 -10.34 17.92
C GLU A 81 19.34 -9.71 19.32
N THR A 82 18.32 -8.88 19.55
CA THR A 82 18.07 -8.26 20.87
C THR A 82 17.81 -9.31 21.94
N ALA A 83 17.02 -10.35 21.66
CA ALA A 83 16.78 -11.43 22.60
C ALA A 83 18.08 -12.15 23.01
N ILE A 84 18.96 -12.41 22.05
CA ILE A 84 20.29 -13.00 22.30
C ILE A 84 21.12 -12.08 23.19
N VAL A 85 21.17 -10.79 22.89
CA VAL A 85 21.92 -9.81 23.69
C VAL A 85 21.37 -9.75 25.12
N ILE A 86 20.05 -9.68 25.30
CA ILE A 86 19.42 -9.68 26.63
C ILE A 86 19.82 -10.93 27.42
N GLN A 87 19.74 -12.11 26.79
CA GLN A 87 20.10 -13.37 27.44
C GLN A 87 21.59 -13.39 27.84
N GLN A 88 22.48 -12.92 26.97
CA GLN A 88 23.90 -12.83 27.24
C GLN A 88 24.22 -11.79 28.34
N SER A 89 23.53 -10.65 28.33
CA SER A 89 23.66 -9.62 29.36
C SER A 89 23.23 -10.14 30.73
N ALA A 90 22.08 -10.81 30.82
CA ALA A 90 21.61 -11.43 32.06
C ALA A 90 22.58 -12.50 32.56
N SER A 91 23.08 -13.37 31.68
CA SER A 91 24.14 -14.34 32.00
C SER A 91 25.37 -13.66 32.60
N THR A 92 25.81 -12.57 31.98
CA THR A 92 27.01 -11.83 32.40
C THR A 92 26.79 -11.19 33.77
N GLN A 93 25.63 -10.60 34.01
CA GLN A 93 25.27 -10.04 35.32
C GLN A 93 25.28 -11.11 36.42
N ILE A 94 24.71 -12.30 36.16
CA ILE A 94 24.73 -13.41 37.12
C ILE A 94 26.18 -13.86 37.41
N ARG A 95 27.02 -13.98 36.37
CA ARG A 95 28.44 -14.33 36.54
C ARG A 95 29.18 -13.32 37.41
N LEU A 96 28.99 -12.03 37.15
CA LEU A 96 29.59 -10.96 37.95
C LEU A 96 29.11 -11.01 39.40
N ALA A 97 27.79 -11.18 39.64
CA ALA A 97 27.25 -11.29 40.98
C ALA A 97 27.88 -12.46 41.76
N LEU A 98 28.00 -13.64 41.14
CA LEU A 98 28.69 -14.78 41.75
C LEU A 98 30.15 -14.48 42.06
N MET A 99 30.87 -13.83 41.14
CA MET A 99 32.26 -13.42 41.36
C MET A 99 32.40 -12.47 42.56
N PHE A 100 31.50 -11.50 42.70
CA PHE A 100 31.50 -10.60 43.86
C PHE A 100 31.19 -11.33 45.17
N GLU A 101 30.22 -12.25 45.17
CA GLU A 101 29.90 -13.04 46.37
C GLU A 101 31.06 -13.97 46.78
N ILE A 102 31.83 -14.50 45.83
CA ILE A 102 33.06 -15.27 46.12
C ILE A 102 34.08 -14.38 46.82
N LEU A 103 34.31 -13.16 46.32
CA LEU A 103 35.25 -12.22 46.94
C LEU A 103 34.82 -11.88 48.36
N ARG A 104 33.53 -11.59 48.58
CA ARG A 104 32.97 -11.31 49.90
C ARG A 104 33.09 -12.51 50.86
N ALA A 105 32.82 -13.72 50.39
CA ALA A 105 32.98 -14.92 51.21
C ALA A 105 34.44 -15.13 51.64
N ARG A 106 35.40 -14.86 50.74
CA ARG A 106 36.84 -14.91 51.04
C ARG A 106 37.25 -13.84 52.04
N GLU A 107 36.76 -12.61 51.89
CA GLU A 107 36.99 -11.51 52.83
C GLU A 107 36.50 -11.88 54.25
N ASN A 108 35.33 -12.51 54.34
CA ASN A 108 34.76 -13.02 55.59
C ASN A 108 35.38 -14.34 56.09
N ARG A 109 36.43 -14.86 55.44
CA ARG A 109 37.09 -16.14 55.73
C ARG A 109 36.16 -17.37 55.67
N ASP A 110 35.03 -17.26 54.98
CA ASP A 110 34.11 -18.36 54.71
C ASP A 110 34.53 -19.10 53.42
N PHE A 111 35.55 -19.93 53.54
CA PHE A 111 36.10 -20.66 52.40
C PHE A 111 35.17 -21.76 51.89
N THR A 112 34.30 -22.31 52.75
CA THR A 112 33.29 -23.30 52.35
C THR A 112 32.29 -22.68 51.39
N LYS A 113 31.72 -21.52 51.75
CA LYS A 113 30.81 -20.78 50.87
C LYS A 113 31.50 -20.31 49.60
N ALA A 114 32.75 -19.81 49.70
CA ALA A 114 33.51 -19.40 48.52
C ALA A 114 33.73 -20.57 47.53
N ALA A 115 34.02 -21.78 48.04
CA ALA A 115 34.19 -22.98 47.21
C ALA A 115 32.87 -23.40 46.53
N GLN A 116 31.75 -23.38 47.26
CA GLN A 116 30.42 -23.66 46.71
C GLN A 116 30.04 -22.68 45.59
N LEU A 117 30.22 -21.37 45.82
CA LEU A 117 29.94 -20.35 44.81
C LEU A 117 30.83 -20.47 43.58
N ALA A 118 32.13 -20.80 43.77
CA ALA A 118 33.05 -21.05 42.67
C ALA A 118 32.63 -22.27 41.84
N GLN A 119 32.12 -23.32 42.49
CA GLN A 119 31.57 -24.48 41.80
C GLN A 119 30.32 -24.12 40.99
N SER A 120 29.37 -23.41 41.58
CA SER A 120 28.18 -22.91 40.88
C SER A 120 28.53 -22.03 39.68
N LEU A 121 29.55 -21.17 39.80
CA LEU A 121 30.03 -20.35 38.68
C LEU A 121 30.60 -21.20 37.55
N ARG A 122 31.38 -22.25 37.85
CA ARG A 122 31.89 -23.19 36.85
C ARG A 122 30.77 -23.90 36.10
N GLU A 123 29.78 -24.43 36.82
CA GLU A 123 28.63 -25.11 36.23
C GLU A 123 27.80 -24.18 35.34
N LEU A 124 27.58 -22.94 35.78
CA LEU A 124 26.87 -21.94 35.01
C LEU A 124 27.59 -21.59 33.70
N ILE A 125 28.92 -21.43 33.73
CA ILE A 125 29.72 -21.18 32.53
C ILE A 125 29.66 -22.38 31.57
N MET A 126 29.69 -23.61 32.08
CA MET A 126 29.59 -24.81 31.26
C MET A 126 28.23 -24.90 30.56
N LYS A 127 27.13 -24.67 31.30
CA LYS A 127 25.76 -24.69 30.74
C LYS A 127 25.52 -23.63 29.68
N GLN A 128 26.27 -22.53 29.68
CA GLN A 128 26.14 -21.43 28.72
C GLN A 128 27.00 -21.60 27.46
N LYS A 129 27.98 -22.52 27.48
CA LYS A 129 28.83 -22.83 26.33
C LYS A 129 28.32 -24.00 25.49
N ALA A 130 27.39 -24.78 26.00
CA ALA A 130 26.68 -25.85 25.30
C ALA A 130 25.50 -25.30 24.52
#